data_AF-A0A2W5B4R7-F1
#
_entry.id   AF-A0A2W5B4R7-F1
#
_cell.length_a   1.000
_cell.length_b   1.000
_cell.length_c   1.000
_cell.angle_alpha   90.00
_cell.angle_beta   90.00
_cell.angle_gamma   90.00
#
_symmetry.space_group_name_H-M   'P 1'
#
loop_
_entity.id
_entity.type
_entity.pdbx_description
1 polymer ?
#
loop_
_entity_poly.entity_id
_entity_poly.type
_entity_poly.pdbx_seq_one_letter_code
_entity_poly.pdbx_strand_id
1 'polypeptide(L)'
;ALEKVRKEAARYRTENKELRPLAERAKEAEEAGKSELQKAQERIAALEAEKQESVLAAARAELSAKHGVPADLIFGEDPEAMERSAASLASFVDKRVAEQGTPHLPPVGSVGRASGGNDRDAQAREILGLK
;
A
#
# COMPACT_ATOMS: atom_id res chain seq x y z
N ALA A 1 -9.04 -24.33 -78.36
CA ALA A 1 -9.11 -23.26 -77.34
C ALA A 1 -9.74 -23.74 -76.03
N LEU A 2 -10.94 -24.35 -76.06
CA LEU A 2 -11.68 -24.79 -74.86
C LEU A 2 -10.97 -25.84 -73.97
N GLU A 3 -10.22 -26.79 -74.54
CA GLU A 3 -9.52 -27.82 -73.74
C GLU A 3 -8.36 -27.27 -72.89
N LYS A 4 -7.64 -26.25 -73.39
CA LYS A 4 -6.55 -25.62 -72.65
C LYS A 4 -7.09 -24.89 -71.42
N VAL A 5 -8.17 -24.13 -71.59
CA VAL A 5 -8.88 -23.45 -70.51
C VAL A 5 -9.40 -24.43 -69.45
N ARG A 6 -9.90 -25.60 -69.86
CA ARG A 6 -10.35 -26.65 -68.93
C ARG A 6 -9.21 -27.27 -68.13
N LYS A 7 -8.04 -27.50 -68.75
CA LYS A 7 -6.83 -28.01 -68.06
C LYS A 7 -6.26 -26.99 -67.09
N GLU A 8 -6.22 -25.72 -67.47
CA GLU A 8 -5.80 -24.61 -66.60
C GLU A 8 -6.75 -24.46 -65.40
N ALA A 9 -8.06 -24.47 -65.64
CA ALA A 9 -9.06 -24.44 -64.56
C ALA A 9 -8.96 -25.65 -63.62
N ALA A 10 -8.57 -26.83 -64.12
CA ALA A 10 -8.33 -28.00 -63.27
C ALA A 10 -7.08 -27.83 -62.40
N ARG A 11 -5.99 -27.27 -62.94
CA ARG A 11 -4.76 -26.97 -62.18
C ARG A 11 -4.98 -25.94 -61.07
N TYR A 12 -5.69 -24.84 -61.38
CA TYR A 12 -5.99 -23.82 -60.37
C TYR A 12 -6.92 -24.33 -59.26
N ARG A 13 -7.76 -25.34 -59.54
CA ARG A 13 -8.58 -26.00 -58.51
C ARG A 13 -7.75 -26.89 -57.60
N THR A 14 -6.76 -27.60 -58.13
CA THR A 14 -5.85 -28.44 -57.32
C THR A 14 -4.94 -27.56 -56.46
N GLU A 15 -4.34 -26.50 -57.02
CA GLU A 15 -3.53 -25.56 -56.25
C GLU A 15 -4.35 -24.85 -55.16
N ASN A 16 -5.58 -24.43 -55.45
CA ASN A 16 -6.45 -23.86 -54.40
C ASN A 16 -6.81 -24.87 -53.30
N LYS A 17 -6.99 -26.15 -53.64
CA LYS A 17 -7.28 -27.19 -52.65
C LYS A 17 -6.08 -27.45 -51.74
N GLU A 18 -4.86 -27.27 -52.22
CA GLU A 18 -3.63 -27.44 -51.43
C GLU A 18 -3.26 -26.18 -50.63
N LEU A 19 -3.57 -24.98 -51.16
CA LEU A 19 -3.29 -23.71 -50.47
C LEU A 19 -4.29 -23.39 -49.36
N ARG A 20 -5.55 -23.80 -49.48
CA ARG A 20 -6.58 -23.62 -48.44
C ARG A 20 -6.18 -24.17 -47.06
N PRO A 21 -5.73 -25.44 -46.92
CA PRO A 21 -5.36 -25.98 -45.62
C PRO A 21 -4.08 -25.33 -45.04
N LEU A 22 -3.17 -24.84 -45.88
CA LEU A 22 -2.01 -24.07 -45.42
C LEU A 22 -2.44 -22.70 -44.86
N ALA A 23 -3.37 -22.03 -45.53
CA ALA A 23 -3.92 -20.75 -45.06
C ALA A 23 -4.73 -20.91 -43.77
N GLU A 24 -5.48 -22.00 -43.62
CA GLU A 24 -6.19 -22.33 -42.37
C GLU A 24 -5.22 -22.59 -41.22
N ARG A 25 -4.19 -23.41 -41.44
CA ARG A 25 -3.15 -23.66 -40.42
C ARG A 25 -2.36 -22.40 -40.03
N ALA A 26 -2.09 -21.51 -40.97
CA ALA A 26 -1.43 -20.24 -40.68
C ALA A 26 -2.32 -19.35 -39.80
N LYS A 27 -3.63 -19.29 -40.09
CA LYS A 27 -4.59 -18.54 -39.26
C LYS A 27 -4.72 -19.16 -37.87
N GLU A 28 -4.79 -20.48 -37.75
CA GLU A 28 -4.85 -21.17 -36.46
C GLU A 28 -3.59 -20.90 -35.62
N ALA A 29 -2.40 -20.92 -36.24
CA ALA A 29 -1.15 -20.61 -35.57
C ALA A 29 -1.07 -19.14 -35.12
N GLU A 30 -1.56 -18.20 -35.94
CA GLU A 30 -1.64 -16.79 -35.56
C GLU A 30 -2.62 -16.54 -34.42
N GLU A 31 -3.80 -17.17 -34.45
CA GLU A 31 -4.80 -17.04 -33.39
C GLU A 31 -4.34 -17.68 -32.07
N ALA A 32 -3.69 -18.86 -32.14
CA ALA A 32 -3.06 -19.48 -30.98
C ALA A 32 -1.93 -18.60 -30.40
N GLY A 33 -1.07 -18.06 -31.27
CA GLY A 33 0.00 -17.15 -30.88
C GLY A 33 -0.51 -15.86 -30.25
N LYS A 34 -1.58 -15.26 -30.79
CA LYS A 34 -2.24 -14.09 -30.19
C LYS A 34 -2.84 -14.43 -28.83
N SER A 35 -3.48 -15.60 -28.68
CA SER A 35 -4.03 -16.03 -27.40
C SER A 35 -2.96 -16.20 -26.33
N GLU A 36 -1.81 -16.78 -26.69
CA GLU A 36 -0.68 -16.92 -25.78
C GLU A 36 0.00 -15.59 -25.48
N LEU A 37 0.16 -14.72 -26.47
CA LEU A 37 0.68 -13.36 -26.30
C LEU A 37 -0.20 -12.52 -25.38
N GLN A 38 -1.52 -12.58 -25.55
CA GLN A 38 -2.48 -11.89 -24.69
C GLN A 38 -2.36 -12.37 -23.24
N LYS A 39 -2.31 -13.69 -23.02
CA LYS A 39 -2.10 -14.25 -21.67
C LYS A 39 -0.75 -13.85 -21.07
N ALA A 40 0.30 -13.77 -21.88
CA ALA A 40 1.62 -13.33 -21.42
C ALA A 40 1.60 -11.84 -21.05
N GLN A 41 0.96 -10.99 -21.86
CA GLN A 41 0.79 -9.57 -21.59
C GLN A 41 -0.05 -9.31 -20.34
N GLU A 42 -1.14 -10.04 -20.14
CA GLU A 42 -1.95 -9.95 -18.91
C GLU A 42 -1.14 -10.31 -17.66
N ARG A 43 -0.33 -11.37 -17.74
CA ARG A 43 0.58 -11.75 -16.64
C ARG A 43 1.65 -10.70 -16.38
N ILE A 44 2.23 -10.13 -17.43
CA ILE A 44 3.22 -9.06 -17.29
C ILE A 44 2.58 -7.83 -16.65
N ALA A 45 1.41 -7.41 -17.12
CA ALA A 45 0.68 -6.28 -16.56
C ALA A 45 0.32 -6.49 -15.09
N ALA A 46 -0.11 -7.70 -14.71
CA ALA A 46 -0.38 -8.05 -13.32
C ALA A 46 0.90 -7.96 -12.44
N LEU A 47 2.01 -8.52 -12.92
CA LEU A 47 3.30 -8.47 -12.22
C LEU A 47 3.84 -7.04 -12.12
N GLU A 48 3.64 -6.21 -13.14
CA GLU A 48 4.02 -4.80 -13.13
C GLU A 48 3.20 -4.02 -12.11
N ALA A 49 1.89 -4.28 -12.01
CA ALA A 49 1.03 -3.67 -10.99
C ALA A 49 1.47 -4.06 -9.57
N GLU A 50 1.71 -5.35 -9.31
CA GLU A 50 2.22 -5.82 -8.02
C GLU A 50 3.58 -5.20 -7.67
N LYS A 51 4.47 -5.08 -8.66
CA LYS A 51 5.78 -4.45 -8.48
C LYS A 51 5.62 -2.96 -8.15
N GLN A 52 4.79 -2.23 -8.87
CA GLN A 52 4.52 -0.82 -8.59
C GLN A 52 3.97 -0.64 -7.17
N GLU A 53 3.01 -1.46 -6.76
CA GLU A 53 2.46 -1.43 -5.41
C GLU A 53 3.55 -1.69 -4.35
N SER A 54 4.42 -2.69 -4.57
CA SER A 54 5.52 -2.97 -3.64
C SER A 54 6.54 -1.84 -3.53
N VAL A 55 6.85 -1.15 -4.64
CA VAL A 55 7.76 0.00 -4.67
C VAL A 55 7.15 1.17 -3.92
N LEU A 56 5.86 1.44 -4.13
CA LEU A 56 5.14 2.49 -3.42
C LEU A 56 5.03 2.18 -1.92
N ALA A 57 4.79 0.92 -1.55
CA ALA A 57 4.77 0.50 -0.15
C ALA A 57 6.15 0.66 0.52
N ALA A 58 7.23 0.30 -0.17
CA ALA A 58 8.59 0.51 0.31
C ALA A 58 8.89 2.01 0.50
N ALA A 59 8.53 2.85 -0.47
CA ALA A 59 8.68 4.30 -0.36
C ALA A 59 7.92 4.87 0.84
N ARG A 60 6.67 4.44 1.07
CA ARG A 60 5.88 4.82 2.25
C ARG A 60 6.53 4.36 3.56
N ALA A 61 7.10 3.16 3.59
CA ALA A 61 7.80 2.65 4.77
C ALA A 61 9.06 3.48 5.10
N GLU A 62 9.84 3.87 4.08
CA GLU A 62 11.00 4.75 4.28
C GLU A 62 10.58 6.13 4.79
N LEU A 63 9.53 6.72 4.22
CA LEU A 63 9.02 8.02 4.65
C LEU A 63 8.41 7.97 6.05
N SER A 64 7.74 6.86 6.37
CA SER A 64 7.21 6.59 7.70
C SER A 64 8.32 6.58 8.74
N ALA A 65 9.43 5.88 8.46
CA ALA A 65 10.59 5.86 9.34
C ALA A 65 11.28 7.23 9.47
N LYS A 66 11.34 8.03 8.39
CA LYS A 66 11.96 9.36 8.39
C LYS A 66 11.15 10.39 9.18
N HIS A 67 9.83 10.41 9.01
CA HIS A 67 8.94 11.43 9.58
C HIS A 67 8.26 10.98 10.88
N GLY A 68 8.38 9.71 11.26
CA GLY A 68 7.72 9.16 12.45
C GLY A 68 6.19 9.06 12.31
N VAL A 69 5.68 9.03 11.08
CA VAL A 69 4.25 8.99 10.77
C VAL A 69 3.87 7.60 10.24
N PRO A 70 2.72 7.01 10.60
CA PRO A 70 2.30 5.71 10.06
C PRO A 70 2.23 5.69 8.53
N ALA A 71 2.78 4.65 7.91
CA ALA A 71 2.82 4.48 6.45
C ALA A 71 1.41 4.50 5.81
N ASP A 72 0.40 3.99 6.52
CA ASP A 72 -1.00 3.93 6.07
C ASP A 72 -1.64 5.31 5.87
N LEU A 73 -1.07 6.36 6.47
CA LEU A 73 -1.56 7.74 6.38
C LEU A 73 -0.83 8.55 5.30
N ILE A 74 0.23 8.00 4.68
CA ILE A 74 1.03 8.71 3.68
C ILE A 74 0.40 8.49 2.29
N PHE A 75 -0.17 9.56 1.73
CA PHE A 75 -0.83 9.52 0.43
C PHE A 75 -0.02 10.27 -0.62
N GLY A 76 -0.10 9.81 -1.87
CA GLY A 76 0.57 10.40 -3.02
C GLY A 76 0.81 9.37 -4.11
N GLU A 77 0.71 9.82 -5.36
CA GLU A 77 1.05 9.03 -6.56
C GLU A 77 2.54 9.17 -6.91
N ASP A 78 3.16 10.28 -6.48
CA ASP A 78 4.55 10.61 -6.70
C ASP A 78 5.35 10.64 -5.39
N PRO A 79 6.67 10.37 -5.43
CA PRO A 79 7.54 10.43 -4.25
C PRO A 79 7.52 11.81 -3.58
N GLU A 80 7.45 12.90 -4.37
CA GLU A 80 7.34 14.26 -3.81
C GLU A 80 6.00 14.50 -3.11
N ALA A 81 4.91 13.93 -3.64
CA ALA A 81 3.59 14.07 -3.03
C ALA A 81 3.53 13.31 -1.69
N MET A 82 4.12 12.11 -1.63
CA MET A 82 4.25 11.34 -0.40
C MET A 82 5.10 12.08 0.65
N GLU A 83 6.20 12.70 0.25
CA GLU A 83 7.05 13.50 1.15
C GLU A 83 6.27 14.69 1.74
N ARG A 84 5.53 15.44 0.90
CA ARG A 84 4.68 16.56 1.36
C ARG A 84 3.60 16.08 2.32
N SER A 85 2.97 14.94 2.02
CA SER A 85 1.96 14.34 2.91
C SER A 85 2.57 13.97 4.26
N ALA A 86 3.72 13.29 4.26
CA ALA A 86 4.42 12.88 5.47
C ALA A 86 4.85 14.09 6.31
N ALA A 87 5.44 15.11 5.69
CA ALA A 87 5.84 16.35 6.36
C ALA A 87 4.63 17.13 6.93
N SER A 88 3.51 17.17 6.20
CA SER A 88 2.28 17.81 6.68
C SER A 88 1.74 17.09 7.91
N LEU A 89 1.72 15.76 7.90
CA LEU A 89 1.28 14.94 9.03
C LEU A 89 2.20 15.10 10.24
N ALA A 90 3.52 15.10 10.04
CA ALA A 90 4.48 15.34 11.11
C ALA A 90 4.22 16.71 11.77
N SER A 91 4.08 17.76 10.96
CA SER A 91 3.79 19.11 11.46
C SER A 91 2.45 19.20 12.21
N PHE A 92 1.46 18.42 11.80
CA PHE A 92 0.15 18.36 12.46
C PHE A 92 0.26 17.64 13.81
N VAL A 93 0.97 16.51 13.86
CA VAL A 93 1.23 15.78 15.10
C VAL A 93 1.99 16.67 16.09
N ASP A 94 3.04 17.35 15.65
CA ASP A 94 3.82 18.27 16.50
C ASP A 94 2.96 19.38 17.09
N LYS A 95 2.10 20.01 16.27
CA LYS A 95 1.15 21.03 16.75
C LYS A 95 0.17 20.46 17.76
N ARG A 96 -0.36 19.27 17.53
CA ARG A 96 -1.33 18.63 18.44
C ARG A 96 -0.69 18.25 19.77
N VAL A 97 0.54 17.75 19.75
CA VAL A 97 1.32 17.47 20.97
C VAL A 97 1.60 18.77 21.73
N ALA A 98 1.96 19.85 21.03
CA ALA A 98 2.16 21.16 21.64
C ALA A 98 0.87 21.76 22.24
N GLU A 99 -0.27 21.63 21.55
CA GLU A 99 -1.57 22.11 22.00
C GLU A 99 -2.17 21.28 23.14
N GLN A 100 -1.97 19.96 23.14
CA GLN A 100 -2.48 19.09 24.19
C GLN A 100 -1.79 19.33 25.54
N GLY A 101 -0.60 19.94 25.54
CA GLY A 101 0.15 20.24 26.74
C GLY A 101 0.51 18.98 27.53
N THR A 102 1.43 19.10 28.48
CA THR A 102 1.57 18.04 29.47
C THR A 102 0.25 17.92 30.23
N PRO A 103 -0.28 16.70 30.46
CA PRO A 103 -1.52 16.54 31.23
C PRO A 103 -1.32 17.19 32.59
N HIS A 104 -1.95 18.36 32.77
CA HIS A 104 -1.93 19.05 34.04
C HIS A 104 -2.86 18.29 34.97
N LEU A 105 -2.27 17.38 35.76
CA LEU A 105 -3.01 16.84 36.89
C LEU A 105 -3.41 18.03 37.78
N PRO A 106 -4.70 18.15 38.15
CA PRO A 106 -5.09 19.16 39.11
C PRO A 106 -4.22 18.97 40.36
N PRO A 107 -3.74 20.05 41.01
CA PRO A 107 -2.97 19.93 42.24
C PRO A 107 -3.84 19.19 43.25
N VAL A 108 -3.54 17.91 43.46
CA VAL A 108 -4.17 17.13 44.51
C VAL A 108 -3.64 17.75 45.79
N GLY A 109 -4.49 18.50 46.48
CA GLY A 109 -4.16 19.03 47.80
C GLY A 109 -3.68 17.85 48.63
N SER A 110 -2.47 17.92 49.17
CA SER A 110 -1.89 16.86 49.99
C SER A 110 -2.83 16.58 51.16
N VAL A 111 -3.67 15.57 51.03
CA VAL A 111 -4.45 15.00 52.13
C VAL A 111 -3.46 14.29 53.04
N GLY A 112 -2.83 15.06 53.93
CA GLY A 112 -1.94 14.48 54.93
C GLY A 112 -0.90 15.37 55.60
N ARG A 113 -0.69 16.62 55.15
CA ARG A 113 0.37 17.46 55.77
C ARG A 113 -0.10 18.77 56.41
N ALA A 114 -1.33 19.21 56.18
CA ALA A 114 -1.84 20.47 56.73
C ALA A 114 -3.21 20.33 57.41
N SER A 115 -3.49 19.18 58.01
CA SER A 115 -4.57 19.11 59.00
C SER A 115 -3.93 19.41 60.35
N GLY A 116 -4.23 20.56 60.94
CA GLY A 116 -4.03 20.85 62.36
C GLY A 116 -4.93 19.96 63.23
N GLY A 117 -4.92 18.66 62.96
CA GLY A 117 -5.59 17.64 63.72
C GLY A 117 -4.67 17.20 64.84
N ASN A 118 -5.18 17.21 66.06
CA ASN A 118 -4.50 16.65 67.23
C ASN A 118 -3.91 15.28 66.86
N ASP A 119 -2.59 15.22 66.83
CA ASP A 119 -1.86 14.02 66.48
C ASP A 119 -2.12 12.99 67.59
N ARG A 120 -3.06 12.08 67.33
CA ARG A 120 -3.57 11.14 68.34
C ARG A 120 -2.46 10.24 68.88
N ASP A 121 -1.44 9.99 68.06
CA ASP A 121 -0.24 9.25 68.44
C ASP A 121 0.65 10.07 69.38
N ALA A 122 0.75 11.38 69.18
CA ALA A 122 1.46 12.26 70.11
C ALA A 122 0.74 12.35 71.46
N GLN A 123 -0.60 12.49 71.47
CA GLN A 123 -1.40 12.42 72.70
C GLN A 123 -1.29 11.06 73.40
N ALA A 124 -1.28 9.96 72.65
CA ALA A 124 -1.15 8.62 73.24
C ALA A 124 0.21 8.42 73.91
N ARG A 125 1.31 8.93 73.31
CA ARG A 125 2.66 8.87 73.90
C ARG A 125 2.78 9.70 75.17
N GLU A 126 2.14 10.87 75.20
CA GLU A 126 2.08 11.72 76.39
C GLU A 126 1.31 11.04 77.53
N ILE A 127 0.16 10.43 77.23
CA ILE A 127 -0.63 9.67 78.21
C ILE A 127 0.13 8.44 78.74
N LEU A 128 0.92 7.77 77.89
CA LEU A 128 1.71 6.59 78.28
C LEU A 128 3.08 6.94 78.90
N GLY A 129 3.45 8.22 78.98
CA GLY A 129 4.73 8.66 79.55
C GLY A 129 5.97 8.25 78.74
N LEU A 130 5.80 7.93 77.46
CA LEU A 130 6.90 7.56 76.56
C LEU A 130 7.41 8.83 75.86
N LYS A 131 8.58 9.30 76.27
CA LYS A 131 9.34 10.37 75.58
C LYS A 131 10.21 9.80 74.47
#